data_AF-A0AAU7VHR8-F1
#
_entry.id   AF-A0AAU7VHR8-F1
#
_cell.length_a   1.000
_cell.length_b   1.000
_cell.length_c   1.000
_cell.angle_alpha   90.00
_cell.angle_beta   90.00
_cell.angle_gamma   90.00
#
_symmetry.space_group_name_H-M   'P 1'
#
loop_
_entity.id
_entity.type
_entity.pdbx_description
1 polymer ?
#
loop_
_entity_poly.entity_id
_entity_poly.type
_entity_poly.pdbx_seq_one_letter_code
_entity_poly.pdbx_strand_id
1 'polypeptide(L)' 'MEKPRCSLVGQNGNIFNLMGIAAKTLKEAGREKEADEMVKRTVESKNYNKALGIIMEYVEVE' A
#
# COMPACT_ATOMS: atom_id res chain seq x y z
N MET A 1 12.00 -12.36 -3.10
CA MET A 1 10.77 -12.23 -2.29
C MET A 1 9.71 -11.63 -3.19
N GLU A 2 8.59 -12.34 -3.41
CA GLU A 2 7.48 -11.83 -4.23
C GLU A 2 6.60 -10.88 -3.42
N LYS A 3 6.17 -9.77 -4.03
CA LYS A 3 5.22 -8.84 -3.41
C LYS A 3 3.83 -9.50 -3.38
N PRO A 4 3.07 -9.34 -2.30
CA PRO A 4 1.71 -9.85 -2.28
C PRO A 4 0.83 -9.06 -3.27
N ARG A 5 -0.07 -9.78 -3.94
CA ARG A 5 -1.00 -9.20 -4.93
C ARG A 5 -2.09 -8.41 -4.22
N CYS A 6 -2.34 -7.20 -4.69
CA CYS A 6 -3.24 -6.25 -4.09
C CYS A 6 -4.15 -5.64 -5.16
N SER A 7 -5.46 -5.87 -5.01
CA SER A 7 -6.45 -5.34 -5.94
C SER A 7 -6.71 -3.85 -5.66
N LEU A 8 -5.92 -2.98 -6.29
CA LEU A 8 -6.08 -1.52 -6.19
C LEU A 8 -6.85 -0.95 -7.38
N VAL A 9 -6.86 -1.65 -8.52
CA VAL A 9 -7.59 -1.20 -9.71
C VAL A 9 -9.10 -1.24 -9.44
N GLY A 10 -9.81 -0.18 -9.83
CA GLY A 10 -11.26 -0.05 -9.60
C GLY A 10 -11.67 0.28 -8.16
N GLN A 11 -10.73 0.40 -7.24
CA GLN A 11 -11.00 0.86 -5.87
C GLN A 11 -11.18 2.38 -5.82
N ASN A 12 -11.75 2.86 -4.72
CA ASN A 12 -11.78 4.30 -4.44
C ASN A 12 -10.34 4.83 -4.41
N GLY A 13 -10.05 5.75 -5.33
CA GLY A 13 -8.73 6.35 -5.51
C GLY A 13 -8.26 7.24 -4.36
N ASN A 14 -9.05 7.43 -3.29
CA ASN A 14 -8.56 8.08 -2.08
C ASN A 14 -7.34 7.34 -1.51
N ILE A 15 -6.25 8.08 -1.29
CA ILE A 15 -4.97 7.48 -0.91
C ILE A 15 -5.03 6.70 0.41
N PHE A 16 -5.84 7.14 1.37
CA PHE A 16 -5.99 6.45 2.65
C PHE A 16 -6.78 5.14 2.48
N ASN A 17 -7.71 5.10 1.54
CA ASN A 17 -8.39 3.86 1.17
C ASN A 17 -7.41 2.85 0.55
N LEU A 18 -6.64 3.28 -0.45
CA LEU A 18 -5.63 2.43 -1.11
C LEU A 18 -4.56 1.94 -0.12
N MET A 19 -4.11 2.83 0.77
CA MET A 19 -3.18 2.50 1.85
C MET A 19 -3.76 1.43 2.79
N GLY A 20 -5.03 1.56 3.18
CA GLY A 20 -5.70 0.58 4.03
C GLY A 20 -5.79 -0.81 3.39
N ILE A 21 -6.12 -0.86 2.09
CA ILE A 21 -6.19 -2.11 1.32
C ILE A 21 -4.79 -2.75 1.25
N ALA A 22 -3.77 -2.00 0.84
CA ALA A 22 -2.41 -2.52 0.75
C ALA A 22 -1.85 -2.97 2.11
N ALA A 23 -2.11 -2.22 3.18
CA ALA A 23 -1.70 -2.60 4.54
C ALA A 23 -2.37 -3.90 4.98
N LYS A 24 -3.64 -4.10 4.65
CA LYS A 24 -4.36 -5.35 4.91
C LYS A 24 -3.73 -6.52 4.16
N THR A 25 -3.46 -6.35 2.86
CA THR A 25 -2.79 -7.37 2.03
C THR A 25 -1.43 -7.78 2.59
N LEU A 26 -0.62 -6.81 3.04
CA LEU A 26 0.68 -7.09 3.66
C LEU A 26 0.53 -7.88 4.97
N LYS A 27 -0.45 -7.52 5.81
CA LYS A 27 -0.73 -8.23 7.06
C LYS A 27 -1.20 -9.67 6.83
N GLU A 28 -2.07 -9.89 5.85
CA GLU A 28 -2.51 -11.24 5.46
C GLU A 28 -1.36 -12.10 4.93
N ALA A 29 -0.34 -11.48 4.33
CA ALA A 29 0.90 -12.14 3.91
C ALA A 29 1.94 -12.31 5.03
N GLY A 30 1.62 -11.98 6.29
CA GLY A 30 2.55 -12.06 7.42
C GLY A 30 3.64 -10.98 7.44
N ARG A 31 3.49 -9.92 6.64
CA ARG A 31 4.47 -8.83 6.47
C ARG A 31 4.07 -7.58 7.26
N GLU A 32 3.76 -7.74 8.55
CA GLU A 32 3.26 -6.65 9.40
C GLU A 32 4.22 -5.45 9.48
N LYS A 33 5.53 -5.72 9.58
CA LYS A 33 6.55 -4.67 9.63
C LYS A 33 6.56 -3.81 8.35
N GLU A 34 6.41 -4.46 7.20
CA GLU A 34 6.35 -3.77 5.91
C GLU A 34 5.06 -2.96 5.78
N ALA A 35 3.94 -3.45 6.33
CA ALA A 35 2.68 -2.70 6.40
C ALA A 35 2.84 -1.41 7.20
N ASP A 36 3.45 -1.48 8.39
CA ASP A 36 3.66 -0.32 9.26
C ASP A 36 4.61 0.71 8.61
N GLU A 37 5.69 0.23 7.97
CA GLU A 37 6.64 1.08 7.25
C GLU A 37 5.98 1.78 6.06
N MET A 38 5.22 1.03 5.24
CA MET A 38 4.48 1.58 4.10
C MET A 38 3.50 2.65 4.57
N VAL A 39 2.71 2.38 5.62
CA VAL A 39 1.75 3.35 6.18
C VAL A 39 2.46 4.61 6.62
N LYS A 40 3.56 4.49 7.39
CA LYS A 40 4.34 5.64 7.85
C LYS A 40 4.84 6.49 6.68
N ARG A 41 5.49 5.86 5.70
CA ARG A 41 6.03 6.55 4.50
C ARG A 41 4.91 7.21 3.67
N THR A 42 3.76 6.56 3.56
CA THR A 42 2.60 7.07 2.81
C THR A 42 2.00 8.30 3.49
N VAL A 43 1.84 8.28 4.82
CA VAL A 43 1.30 9.41 5.61
C VAL A 43 2.27 10.61 5.62
N GLU A 44 3.57 10.36 5.64
CA GLU A 44 4.60 11.42 5.54
C GLU A 44 4.69 12.01 4.11
N SER A 45 4.08 11.37 3.11
CA SER A 45 4.04 11.88 1.75
C SER A 45 3.07 13.05 1.63
N LYS A 46 3.59 14.20 1.18
CA LYS A 46 2.79 15.41 0.92
C LYS A 46 2.16 15.45 -0.48
N ASN A 47 2.28 14.37 -1.25
CA ASN A 47 1.79 14.29 -2.62
C ASN A 47 1.14 12.93 -2.88
N TYR A 48 -0.05 12.96 -3.48
CA TYR A 48 -0.81 11.79 -3.89
C TYR A 48 0.02 10.81 -4.74
N ASN A 49 0.68 11.27 -5.80
CA ASN A 49 1.44 10.41 -6.70
C ASN A 49 2.63 9.74 -5.99
N LYS A 50 3.27 10.47 -5.08
CA LYS A 50 4.37 9.93 -4.27
C LYS A 50 3.85 8.90 -3.26
N ALA A 51 2.69 9.17 -2.65
CA ALA A 51 2.04 8.23 -1.74
C ALA A 51 1.61 6.96 -2.46
N LEU A 52 1.04 7.09 -3.67
CA LEU A 52 0.67 5.96 -4.52
C LEU A 52 1.88 5.14 -4.94
N GLY A 53 2.97 5.80 -5.35
CA GLY A 53 4.23 5.14 -5.66
C GLY A 53 4.78 4.33 -4.48
N ILE A 54 4.75 4.91 -3.27
CA ILE A 54 5.14 4.20 -2.05
C ILE A 54 4.30 2.94 -1.86
N ILE A 55 2.97 3.01 -2.00
CA ILE A 55 2.11 1.82 -1.88
C ILE A 55 2.53 0.74 -2.89
N MET A 56 2.76 1.11 -4.15
CA MET A 56 3.18 0.19 -5.23
C MET A 56 4.59 -0.40 -5.02
N GLU A 57 5.42 0.19 -4.16
CA GLU A 57 6.70 -0.41 -3.78
C GLU A 57 6.51 -1.69 -2.95
N TYR A 58 5.44 -1.80 -2.16
CA TYR A 58 5.23 -2.92 -1.23
C TYR A 58 4.27 -4.00 -1.75
N VAL A 59 3.39 -3.68 -2.68
CA VAL A 59 2.41 -4.63 -3.24
C VAL A 59 2.50 -4.71 -4.76
N GLU A 60 2.15 -5.88 -5.32
CA GLU A 60 1.93 -6.04 -6.75
C GLU A 60 0.49 -5.61 -7.06
N VAL A 61 0.28 -4.70 -7.99
CA VAL A 61 -1.06 -4.17 -8.30
C VAL A 61 -1.76 -5.04 -9.33
N GLU A 62 -2.97 -5.49 -8.99
CA GLU A 62 -3.95 -6.09 -9.90
C GLU A 62 -5.24 -5.25 -10.01
#